data_AF-A0A355V902-F1
#
_entry.id   AF-A0A355V902-F1
#
_cell.length_a   1.000
_cell.length_b   1.000
_cell.length_c   1.000
_cell.angle_alpha   90.00
_cell.angle_beta   90.00
_cell.angle_gamma   90.00
#
_symmetry.space_group_name_H-M   'P 1'
#
loop_
_entity.id
_entity.type
_entity.pdbx_description
1 polymer ?
#
loop_
_entity_poly.entity_id
_entity_poly.type
_entity_poly.pdbx_seq_one_letter_code
_entity_poly.pdbx_strand_id
1 'polypeptide(L)'
;CRCTGRILEVPVGPEMEGRVVDALGNPIDGKGAIDAKLTAPVEKVAPGVIARKSVDQPVQTGLKAIDSMVPIGRGQRELIIGD
;
A
#
# COMPACT_ATOMS: atom_id res chain seq x y z
N CYS A 1 -31.17 7.97 7.83
CA CYS A 1 -29.74 7.61 7.76
C CYS A 1 -29.12 7.65 9.15
N ARG A 2 -28.36 6.61 9.52
CA ARG A 2 -27.57 6.59 10.76
C ARG A 2 -26.12 6.87 10.40
N CYS A 3 -25.52 7.90 10.97
CA CYS A 3 -24.12 8.22 10.73
C CYS A 3 -23.24 7.23 11.51
N THR A 4 -22.17 6.74 10.89
CA THR A 4 -21.20 5.83 11.52
C THR A 4 -20.34 6.53 12.57
N GLY A 5 -20.31 7.88 12.58
CA GLY A 5 -19.56 8.70 13.55
C GLY A 5 -18.04 8.57 13.43
N ARG A 6 -17.56 7.81 12.44
CA ARG A 6 -16.15 7.57 12.14
C ARG A 6 -15.85 8.11 10.75
N ILE A 7 -14.67 8.70 10.60
CA ILE A 7 -14.11 8.99 9.28
C ILE A 7 -13.87 7.64 8.57
N LEU A 8 -13.85 7.63 7.24
CA LEU A 8 -13.63 6.40 6.46
C LEU A 8 -12.28 5.77 6.85
N GLU A 9 -12.35 4.66 7.60
CA GLU A 9 -11.23 3.91 8.16
C GLU A 9 -11.26 2.46 7.68
N VAL A 10 -10.08 1.88 7.46
CA VAL A 10 -9.90 0.47 7.06
C VAL A 10 -8.99 -0.25 8.06
N PRO A 11 -9.17 -1.57 8.27
CA PRO A 11 -8.28 -2.37 9.10
C PRO A 11 -6.87 -2.45 8.50
N VAL A 12 -5.85 -2.35 9.35
CA VAL A 12 -4.44 -2.45 8.97
C VAL A 12 -3.66 -3.29 9.98
N GLY A 13 -2.61 -3.97 9.51
CA GLY A 13 -1.71 -4.72 10.38
C GLY A 13 -1.03 -5.88 9.66
N PRO A 14 -0.09 -6.58 10.33
CA PRO A 14 0.55 -7.77 9.81
C PRO A 14 -0.44 -8.90 9.51
N GLU A 15 -1.63 -8.89 10.14
CA GLU A 15 -2.67 -9.89 9.92
C GLU A 15 -3.25 -9.85 8.49
N MET A 16 -3.00 -8.77 7.74
CA MET A 16 -3.44 -8.59 6.35
C MET A 16 -2.48 -9.26 5.33
N GLU A 17 -1.27 -9.62 5.74
CA GLU A 17 -0.27 -10.19 4.83
C GLU A 17 -0.72 -11.54 4.25
N GLY A 18 -0.66 -11.68 2.91
CA GLY A 18 -1.04 -12.92 2.22
C GLY A 18 -2.55 -13.18 2.12
N ARG A 19 -3.38 -12.21 2.49
CA ARG A 19 -4.84 -12.24 2.34
C ARG A 19 -5.28 -11.51 1.06
N VAL A 20 -6.41 -11.92 0.49
CA VAL A 20 -7.08 -11.15 -0.58
C VAL A 20 -8.26 -10.41 0.04
N VAL A 21 -8.26 -9.09 -0.09
CA VAL A 21 -9.23 -8.19 0.55
C VAL A 21 -9.90 -7.26 -0.46
N ASP A 22 -11.11 -6.82 -0.13
CA ASP A 22 -11.82 -5.77 -0.87
C ASP A 22 -11.35 -4.36 -0.46
N ALA A 23 -11.95 -3.32 -1.08
CA ALA A 23 -11.63 -1.93 -0.80
C ALA A 23 -12.00 -1.45 0.63
N LEU A 24 -12.87 -2.18 1.34
CA LEU A 24 -13.27 -1.91 2.72
C LEU A 24 -12.44 -2.71 3.74
N GLY A 25 -11.53 -3.58 3.27
CA GLY A 25 -10.69 -4.44 4.08
C GLY A 25 -11.36 -5.77 4.48
N ASN A 26 -12.48 -6.15 3.87
CA ASN A 26 -13.11 -7.45 4.11
C ASN A 26 -12.37 -8.54 3.32
N PRO A 27 -12.10 -9.72 3.92
CA PRO A 27 -11.49 -10.83 3.21
C PRO A 27 -12.44 -11.44 2.19
N ILE A 28 -11.95 -11.64 0.96
CA ILE A 28 -12.67 -12.32 -0.14
C ILE A 28 -12.03 -13.67 -0.51
N ASP A 29 -10.99 -14.07 0.21
CA ASP A 29 -10.24 -15.31 -0.03
C ASP A 29 -10.82 -16.56 0.61
N GLY A 30 -11.90 -16.44 1.39
CA GLY A 30 -12.55 -17.58 2.06
C GLY A 30 -11.74 -18.22 3.20
N LYS A 31 -10.63 -17.59 3.64
CA LYS A 31 -9.75 -18.12 4.72
C LYS A 31 -10.19 -17.72 6.14
N GLY A 32 -11.43 -17.27 6.30
CA GLY A 32 -11.98 -16.77 7.59
C GLY A 32 -11.78 -15.27 7.80
N ALA A 33 -12.14 -14.78 8.99
CA ALA A 33 -12.03 -13.36 9.33
C ALA A 33 -10.55 -12.90 9.45
N ILE A 34 -10.32 -11.59 9.40
CA ILE A 34 -9.02 -10.98 9.70
C ILE A 34 -9.15 -10.23 11.02
N ASP A 35 -8.42 -10.67 12.03
CA ASP A 35 -8.39 -10.04 13.37
C ASP A 35 -7.39 -8.89 13.42
N ALA A 36 -7.61 -7.85 12.61
CA ALA A 36 -6.77 -6.65 12.62
C ALA A 36 -7.03 -5.82 13.88
N LYS A 37 -5.98 -5.51 14.64
CA LYS A 37 -6.07 -4.74 15.89
C LYS A 37 -6.13 -3.22 15.70
N LEU A 38 -5.69 -2.74 14.53
CA LEU A 38 -5.52 -1.33 14.23
C LEU A 38 -6.38 -0.94 13.03
N THR A 39 -6.84 0.31 13.02
CA THR A 39 -7.50 0.92 11.87
C THR A 39 -6.74 2.19 11.45
N ALA A 40 -6.76 2.51 10.16
CA ALA A 40 -6.18 3.72 9.61
C ALA A 40 -7.17 4.43 8.68
N PRO A 41 -7.19 5.78 8.67
CA PRO A 41 -8.03 6.52 7.74
C PRO A 41 -7.55 6.32 6.29
N VAL A 42 -8.50 6.20 5.36
CA VAL A 42 -8.22 6.05 3.93
C VAL A 42 -7.58 7.32 3.37
N GLU A 43 -8.09 8.49 3.76
CA GLU A 43 -7.54 9.78 3.36
C GLU A 43 -6.52 10.25 4.40
N LYS A 44 -5.23 10.12 4.07
CA LYS A 44 -4.12 10.59 4.91
C LYS A 44 -3.26 11.59 4.15
N VAL A 45 -2.87 12.67 4.82
CA VAL A 45 -1.95 13.67 4.25
C VAL A 45 -0.59 13.02 3.97
N ALA A 46 -0.09 13.19 2.75
CA ALA A 46 1.19 12.64 2.33
C ALA A 46 2.37 13.30 3.08
N PRO A 47 3.52 12.62 3.25
CA PRO A 47 4.70 13.20 3.87
C PRO A 47 5.18 14.46 3.13
N GLY A 48 5.41 15.54 3.87
CA GLY A 48 5.95 16.79 3.34
C GLY A 48 7.44 16.69 2.97
N VAL A 49 7.98 17.74 2.33
CA VAL A 49 9.35 17.73 1.78
C VAL A 49 10.42 17.44 2.84
N ILE A 50 10.27 17.99 4.05
CA ILE A 50 11.23 17.82 5.15
C ILE A 50 11.30 16.35 5.63
N ALA A 51 10.19 15.62 5.52
CA ALA A 51 10.12 14.21 5.91
C ALA A 51 10.63 13.24 4.82
N ARG A 52 11.05 13.76 3.66
CA ARG A 52 11.55 12.95 2.53
C ARG A 52 13.07 12.97 2.50
N LYS A 53 13.64 11.82 2.19
CA LYS A 53 15.05 11.67 1.83
C LYS A 53 15.15 11.37 0.33
N SER A 54 16.23 11.79 -0.31
CA SER A 54 16.55 11.34 -1.66
C SER A 54 16.58 9.82 -1.73
N VAL A 55 16.06 9.27 -2.82
CA VAL A 55 16.00 7.82 -3.04
C VAL A 55 17.42 7.32 -3.35
N ASP A 56 18.01 6.56 -2.43
CA ASP A 56 19.37 6.03 -2.53
C ASP A 56 19.46 4.50 -2.42
N GLN A 57 18.32 3.83 -2.21
CA GLN A 57 18.26 2.37 -2.07
C GLN A 57 17.59 1.73 -3.30
N PRO A 58 18.25 0.79 -4.01
CA PRO A 58 17.64 0.13 -5.17
C PRO A 58 16.55 -0.88 -4.76
N VAL A 59 15.50 -0.99 -5.58
CA VAL A 59 14.47 -2.04 -5.52
C VAL A 59 14.69 -2.97 -6.71
N GLN A 60 15.02 -4.22 -6.43
CA GLN A 60 15.28 -5.21 -7.46
C GLN A 60 13.97 -5.73 -8.03
N THR A 61 13.79 -5.60 -9.35
CA THR A 61 12.63 -6.15 -10.05
C THR A 61 12.90 -7.56 -10.58
N GLY A 62 14.16 -7.92 -10.79
CA GLY A 62 14.57 -9.20 -11.38
C GLY A 62 14.50 -9.20 -12.92
N LEU A 63 14.14 -8.07 -13.53
CA LEU A 63 14.07 -7.90 -14.96
C LEU A 63 15.31 -7.13 -15.42
N LYS A 64 16.24 -7.84 -16.10
CA LYS A 64 17.49 -7.24 -16.60
C LYS A 64 17.27 -5.93 -17.35
N ALA A 65 16.23 -5.87 -18.19
CA ALA A 65 15.90 -4.68 -18.97
C ALA A 65 15.55 -3.48 -18.07
N ILE A 66 14.77 -3.70 -17.00
CA ILE A 66 14.37 -2.64 -16.07
C ILE A 66 15.52 -2.30 -15.15
N ASP A 67 16.11 -3.28 -14.47
CA ASP A 67 17.16 -3.07 -13.46
C ASP A 67 18.43 -2.42 -14.05
N SER A 68 18.67 -2.54 -15.36
CA SER A 68 19.80 -1.89 -16.05
C SER A 68 19.46 -0.55 -16.70
N MET A 69 18.34 -0.44 -17.42
CA MET A 69 18.01 0.76 -18.19
C MET A 69 17.22 1.78 -17.36
N VAL A 70 16.36 1.32 -16.46
CA VAL A 70 15.47 2.15 -15.63
C VAL A 70 15.46 1.60 -14.19
N PRO A 71 16.55 1.80 -13.43
CA PRO A 71 16.63 1.29 -12.07
C PRO A 71 15.55 1.95 -11.19
N ILE A 72 14.75 1.15 -10.50
CA ILE A 72 13.69 1.61 -9.61
C ILE A 72 14.24 1.69 -8.18
N GLY A 73 14.11 2.85 -7.54
CA GLY A 73 14.53 3.05 -6.15
C GLY A 73 13.41 2.95 -5.12
N ARG A 74 13.76 2.69 -3.85
CA ARG A 74 12.80 2.57 -2.75
C ARG A 74 12.23 3.95 -2.40
N GLY A 75 10.92 4.11 -2.60
CA GLY A 75 10.22 5.39 -2.43
C GLY A 75 10.05 6.18 -3.74
N GLN A 76 10.53 5.65 -4.86
CA GLN A 76 10.22 6.17 -6.20
C GLN A 76 8.81 5.74 -6.63
N ARG A 77 8.19 6.54 -7.51
CA ARG A 77 6.94 6.20 -8.20
C ARG A 77 7.26 6.06 -9.68
N GLU A 78 7.15 4.84 -10.19
CA GLU A 78 7.43 4.51 -11.59
C GLU A 78 6.12 4.18 -12.31
N LEU A 79 5.91 4.79 -13.48
CA LEU A 79 4.72 4.57 -14.30
C LEU A 79 4.95 3.37 -15.22
N ILE A 80 4.01 2.42 -15.25
CA ILE A 80 3.98 1.33 -16.22
C ILE A 80 2.86 1.61 -17.23
N ILE A 81 3.22 1.75 -18.50
CA ILE A 81 2.29 1.94 -19.62
C ILE A 81 2.62 0.96 -20.75
N GLY A 82 1.58 0.50 -21.43
CA GLY A 82 1.63 -0.42 -22.55
C GLY A 82 0.24 -0.54 -23.15
N ASP A 83 0.15 -1.09 -24.36
CA ASP A 83 -1.12 -1.37 -25.04
C ASP A 83 -1.78 -2.66 -24.52
#